data_AF-A0A956T1J5-F1
#
_entry.id   AF-A0A956T1J5-F1
#
_cell.length_a   1.000
_cell.length_b   1.000
_cell.length_c   1.000
_cell.angle_alpha   90.00
_cell.angle_beta   90.00
_cell.angle_gamma   90.00
#
_symmetry.space_group_name_H-M   'P 1'
#
loop_
_entity.id
_entity.type
_entity.pdbx_description
1 polymer ?
#
loop_
_entity_poly.entity_id
_entity_poly.type
_entity_poly.pdbx_seq_one_letter_code
_entity_poly.pdbx_strand_id
1 'polypeptide(L)'
;DGTGNVAEGFSGMAVAFVRGGLLGANVYRATNTFKDPNAKFYHKALDVGRIATDMVGLAGAVMTLAVPSMAATGRVMTQFAYGADLVSHSVRTLEHAGGRITQLKEARAREKGQGGSPE
;
A
#
# COMPACT_ATOMS: atom_id res chain seq x y z
N ASP A 1 28.25 2.21 26.15
CA ASP A 1 27.46 3.31 25.58
C ASP A 1 26.03 2.79 25.35
N GLY A 2 25.12 3.07 26.29
CA GLY A 2 23.81 2.42 26.42
C GLY A 2 22.66 3.13 25.69
N THR A 3 22.98 4.07 24.81
CA THR A 3 22.00 4.92 24.12
C THR A 3 21.50 4.34 22.78
N GLY A 4 22.24 3.40 22.18
CA GLY A 4 21.87 2.75 20.91
C GLY A 4 20.60 1.88 20.99
N ASN A 5 20.41 1.13 22.07
CA ASN A 5 19.29 0.19 22.22
C ASN A 5 17.92 0.88 22.45
N VAL A 6 17.91 2.08 23.05
CA VAL A 6 16.66 2.79 23.34
C VAL A 6 16.11 3.44 22.07
N ALA A 7 16.97 4.10 21.29
CA ALA A 7 16.60 4.69 20.00
C ALA A 7 16.12 3.61 19.00
N GLU A 8 16.77 2.45 18.99
CA GLU A 8 16.40 1.31 18.13
C GLU A 8 15.09 0.65 18.59
N GLY A 9 14.84 0.57 19.89
CA GLY A 9 13.56 0.13 20.47
C GLY A 9 12.38 1.08 20.19
N PHE A 10 12.61 2.40 20.32
CA PHE A 10 11.61 3.42 19.95
C PHE A 10 11.31 3.39 18.44
N SER A 11 12.33 3.18 17.60
CA SER A 11 12.17 2.99 16.15
C SER A 11 11.33 1.75 15.84
N GLY A 12 11.62 0.60 16.46
CA GLY A 12 10.85 -0.62 16.26
C GLY A 12 9.39 -0.49 16.70
N MET A 13 9.13 0.18 17.83
CA MET A 13 7.77 0.40 18.32
C MET A 13 6.98 1.34 17.39
N ALA A 14 7.62 2.41 16.89
CA ALA A 14 7.02 3.29 15.90
C ALA A 14 6.66 2.54 14.61
N VAL A 15 7.54 1.65 14.13
CA VAL A 15 7.27 0.80 12.96
C VAL A 15 6.08 -0.11 13.21
N ALA A 16 5.99 -0.75 14.39
CA ALA A 16 4.84 -1.59 14.74
C ALA A 16 3.52 -0.79 14.76
N PHE A 17 3.52 0.42 15.32
CA PHE A 17 2.33 1.28 15.32
C PHE A 17 1.92 1.72 13.91
N VAL A 18 2.88 2.15 13.08
CA VAL A 18 2.60 2.53 11.70
C VAL A 18 2.04 1.35 10.91
N ARG A 19 2.62 0.17 11.07
CA ARG A 19 2.14 -1.08 10.42
C ARG A 19 0.74 -1.47 10.89
N GLY A 20 0.46 -1.37 12.19
CA GLY A 20 -0.87 -1.61 12.74
C GLY A 20 -1.92 -0.64 12.18
N GLY A 21 -1.56 0.65 12.06
CA GLY A 21 -2.41 1.66 11.45
C GLY A 21 -2.68 1.41 9.96
N LEU A 22 -1.65 1.06 9.20
CA LEU A 22 -1.76 0.71 7.77
C LEU A 22 -2.64 -0.52 7.56
N LEU A 23 -2.44 -1.56 8.38
CA LEU A 23 -3.27 -2.76 8.36
C LEU A 23 -4.75 -2.42 8.56
N GLY A 24 -5.07 -1.63 9.59
CA GLY A 24 -6.45 -1.19 9.84
C GLY A 24 -7.06 -0.41 8.67
N ALA A 25 -6.30 0.52 8.09
CA ALA A 25 -6.75 1.30 6.93
C ALA A 25 -6.97 0.44 5.68
N ASN A 26 -6.10 -0.55 5.45
CA ASN A 26 -6.22 -1.46 4.31
C ASN A 26 -7.34 -2.49 4.49
N VAL A 27 -7.60 -2.96 5.72
CA VAL A 27 -8.79 -3.79 6.05
C VAL A 27 -10.09 -3.01 5.81
N TYR A 28 -10.15 -1.76 6.27
CA TYR A 28 -11.30 -0.89 6.03
C TYR A 28 -11.53 -0.68 4.53
N ARG A 29 -10.46 -0.40 3.77
CA ARG A 29 -10.53 -0.25 2.32
C ARG A 29 -10.99 -1.53 1.65
N ALA A 30 -10.39 -2.67 1.96
CA ALA A 30 -10.77 -3.95 1.39
C ALA A 30 -12.25 -4.22 1.64
N THR A 31 -12.74 -3.99 2.86
CA THR A 31 -14.16 -4.13 3.19
C THR A 31 -15.05 -3.30 2.25
N ASN A 32 -14.65 -2.08 1.90
CA ASN A 32 -15.39 -1.24 0.95
C ASN A 32 -15.26 -1.73 -0.50
N THR A 33 -14.06 -2.15 -0.94
CA THR A 33 -13.84 -2.74 -2.27
C THR A 33 -14.64 -4.02 -2.48
N PHE A 34 -14.77 -4.85 -1.44
CA PHE A 34 -15.55 -6.09 -1.52
C PHE A 34 -17.06 -5.82 -1.58
N LYS A 35 -17.53 -4.75 -0.94
CA LYS A 35 -18.92 -4.28 -0.98
C LYS A 35 -19.30 -3.54 -2.27
N ASP A 36 -18.32 -2.99 -2.99
CA ASP A 36 -18.56 -2.30 -4.25
C ASP A 36 -18.89 -3.31 -5.38
N PRO A 37 -20.10 -3.26 -5.97
CA PRO A 37 -20.49 -4.15 -7.06
C PRO A 37 -19.73 -3.88 -8.37
N ASN A 38 -19.13 -2.69 -8.53
CA ASN A 38 -18.35 -2.31 -9.71
C ASN A 38 -16.85 -2.63 -9.56
N ALA A 39 -16.43 -3.12 -8.39
CA ALA A 39 -15.03 -3.43 -8.14
C ALA A 39 -14.59 -4.66 -8.95
N LYS A 40 -13.62 -4.44 -9.84
CA LYS A 40 -12.95 -5.52 -10.59
C LYS A 40 -12.26 -6.49 -9.63
N PHE A 41 -12.19 -7.77 -10.03
CA PHE A 41 -11.60 -8.84 -9.22
C PHE A 41 -10.16 -8.53 -8.77
N TYR A 42 -9.35 -7.93 -9.64
CA TYR A 42 -7.96 -7.61 -9.30
C TYR A 42 -7.83 -6.55 -8.19
N HIS A 43 -8.79 -5.65 -8.02
CA HIS A 43 -8.77 -4.69 -6.90
C HIS A 43 -8.95 -5.41 -5.57
N LYS A 44 -9.85 -6.39 -5.53
CA LYS A 44 -10.05 -7.26 -4.36
C LYS A 44 -8.78 -8.06 -4.05
N ALA A 45 -8.14 -8.63 -5.09
CA ALA A 45 -6.88 -9.36 -4.94
C ALA A 45 -5.73 -8.46 -4.43
N LEU A 46 -5.58 -7.24 -4.96
CA LEU A 46 -4.58 -6.28 -4.50
C LEU A 46 -4.80 -5.86 -3.04
N ASP A 47 -6.06 -5.67 -2.64
CA ASP A 47 -6.39 -5.30 -1.26
C ASP A 47 -6.11 -6.44 -0.28
N VAL A 48 -6.45 -7.68 -0.63
CA VAL A 48 -6.08 -8.87 0.16
C VAL A 48 -4.56 -9.02 0.25
N GLY A 49 -3.85 -8.83 -0.87
CA GLY A 49 -2.39 -8.89 -0.91
C GLY A 49 -1.74 -7.87 0.03
N ARG A 50 -2.24 -6.62 0.05
CA ARG A 50 -1.76 -5.59 0.98
C ARG A 50 -2.01 -5.93 2.44
N ILE A 51 -3.18 -6.46 2.77
CA ILE A 51 -3.50 -6.89 4.14
C ILE A 51 -2.53 -7.99 4.57
N ALA A 52 -2.28 -8.98 3.72
CA ALA A 52 -1.35 -10.06 4.01
C ALA A 52 0.07 -9.53 4.24
N THR A 53 0.55 -8.61 3.40
CA THR A 53 1.89 -8.03 3.54
C THR A 53 2.01 -7.16 4.79
N ASP A 54 0.97 -6.40 5.14
CA ASP A 54 0.93 -5.62 6.38
C ASP A 54 0.93 -6.51 7.62
N MET A 55 0.21 -7.64 7.61
CA MET A 55 0.25 -8.62 8.69
C MET A 55 1.66 -9.20 8.87
N VAL A 56 2.35 -9.54 7.77
CA VAL A 56 3.74 -10.02 7.80
C VAL A 56 4.68 -8.93 8.34
N GLY A 57 4.52 -7.69 7.91
CA GLY A 57 5.32 -6.56 8.39
C GLY A 57 5.10 -6.25 9.86
N LEU A 58 3.86 -6.29 10.32
CA LEU A 58 3.50 -6.11 11.74
C LEU A 58 4.03 -7.26 12.60
N ALA A 59 3.85 -8.50 12.16
CA ALA A 59 4.41 -9.67 12.84
C ALA A 59 5.95 -9.59 12.93
N GLY A 60 6.60 -9.15 11.85
CA GLY A 60 8.04 -8.91 11.84
C GLY A 60 8.48 -7.83 12.83
N ALA A 61 7.75 -6.72 12.90
CA ALA A 61 8.03 -5.64 13.85
C ALA A 61 7.85 -6.11 15.31
N VAL A 62 6.77 -6.83 15.60
CA VAL A 62 6.51 -7.42 16.93
C VAL A 62 7.58 -8.44 17.29
N MET A 63 7.94 -9.33 16.36
CA MET A 63 8.99 -10.34 16.56
C MET A 63 10.34 -9.69 16.84
N THR A 64 10.66 -8.59 16.17
CA THR A 64 11.89 -7.82 16.41
C THR A 64 11.96 -7.24 17.84
N LEU A 65 10.83 -6.80 18.37
CA LEU A 65 10.72 -6.18 19.69
C LEU A 65 10.61 -7.20 20.83
N ALA A 66 9.82 -8.24 20.64
CA ALA A 66 9.41 -9.16 21.70
C ALA A 66 10.26 -10.44 21.77
N VAL A 67 10.98 -10.79 20.69
CA VAL A 67 11.73 -12.04 20.60
C VAL A 67 13.17 -11.76 20.17
N PRO A 68 14.08 -11.44 21.14
CA PRO A 68 15.46 -11.07 20.81
C PRO A 68 16.21 -12.11 19.97
N SER A 69 15.94 -13.40 20.18
CA SER A 69 16.52 -14.51 19.42
C SER A 69 16.08 -14.57 17.96
N MET A 70 14.97 -13.92 17.60
CA MET A 70 14.42 -13.87 16.24
C MET A 70 14.44 -12.45 15.65
N ALA A 71 15.14 -11.51 16.29
CA ALA A 71 15.12 -10.11 15.86
C ALA A 71 15.61 -9.89 14.42
N ALA A 72 16.59 -10.68 13.97
CA ALA A 72 17.04 -10.65 12.58
C ALA A 72 15.94 -11.08 11.60
N THR A 73 15.23 -12.17 11.90
CA THR A 73 14.08 -12.66 11.12
C THR A 73 12.96 -11.63 11.09
N GLY A 74 12.65 -11.02 12.23
CA GLY A 74 11.64 -9.97 12.33
C GLY A 74 11.97 -8.75 11.45
N ARG A 75 13.25 -8.35 11.40
CA ARG A 75 13.72 -7.28 10.50
C ARG A 75 13.54 -7.65 9.02
N VAL A 76 13.87 -8.88 8.62
CA VAL A 76 13.67 -9.35 7.24
C VAL A 76 12.19 -9.34 6.85
N MET A 77 11.30 -9.81 7.72
CA MET A 77 9.86 -9.77 7.48
C MET A 77 9.34 -8.33 7.31
N THR A 78 9.83 -7.42 8.15
CA THR A 78 9.47 -5.99 8.09
C THR A 78 9.97 -5.34 6.79
N GLN A 79 11.19 -5.66 6.35
CA GLN A 79 11.77 -5.17 5.09
C GLN A 79 11.02 -5.73 3.87
N PHE A 80 10.67 -7.01 3.89
CA PHE A 80 9.87 -7.63 2.83
C PHE A 80 8.53 -6.90 2.65
N ALA A 81 7.83 -6.63 3.76
CA ALA A 81 6.57 -5.86 3.73
C ALA A 81 6.75 -4.47 3.12
N TYR A 82 7.84 -3.77 3.45
CA TYR A 82 8.19 -2.48 2.84
C TYR A 82 8.38 -2.56 1.32
N GLY A 83 9.05 -3.61 0.84
CA GLY A 83 9.19 -3.86 -0.59
C GLY A 83 7.85 -4.09 -1.28
N ALA A 84 6.96 -4.87 -0.65
CA ALA A 84 5.62 -5.10 -1.18
C ALA A 84 4.77 -3.82 -1.22
N ASP A 85 4.90 -2.94 -0.21
CA ASP A 85 4.22 -1.64 -0.21
C ASP A 85 4.64 -0.79 -1.40
N LEU A 86 5.95 -0.70 -1.68
CA LEU A 86 6.49 0.06 -2.80
C LEU A 86 5.92 -0.43 -4.14
N VAL A 87 5.88 -1.75 -4.35
CA VAL A 87 5.28 -2.35 -5.55
C VAL A 87 3.80 -1.99 -5.64
N SER A 88 3.05 -2.15 -4.54
CA SER A 88 1.62 -1.87 -4.52
C SER A 88 1.32 -0.39 -4.76
N HIS A 89 2.18 0.52 -4.29
CA HIS A 89 2.05 1.96 -4.50
C HIS A 89 2.35 2.31 -5.95
N SER A 90 3.38 1.70 -6.52
CA SER A 90 3.78 1.89 -7.92
C SER A 90 2.68 1.48 -8.89
N VAL A 91 2.05 0.33 -8.67
CA VAL A 91 0.89 -0.14 -9.45
C VAL A 91 -0.24 0.90 -9.40
N ARG A 92 -0.52 1.46 -8.21
CA ARG A 92 -1.60 2.44 -8.05
C ARG A 92 -1.29 3.79 -8.70
N THR A 93 -0.05 4.24 -8.62
CA THR A 93 0.42 5.45 -9.30
C THR A 93 0.27 5.32 -10.81
N LEU A 94 0.60 4.15 -11.36
CA LEU A 94 0.40 3.84 -12.78
C LEU A 94 -1.08 3.86 -13.18
N GLU A 95 -1.98 3.34 -12.36
CA GLU A 95 -3.43 3.43 -12.62
C GLU A 95 -3.95 4.87 -12.64
N HIS A 96 -3.53 5.71 -11.68
CA HIS A 96 -3.94 7.11 -11.65
C HIS A 96 -3.40 7.89 -12.85
N ALA A 97 -2.15 7.64 -13.24
CA ALA A 97 -1.55 8.24 -14.42
C ALA A 97 -2.30 7.82 -15.70
N GLY A 98 -2.60 6.52 -15.83
CA GLY A 98 -3.38 5.99 -16.96
C GLY A 98 -4.78 6.61 -17.05
N GLY A 99 -5.49 6.72 -15.93
CA GLY A 99 -6.81 7.37 -15.86
C GLY A 99 -6.77 8.84 -16.31
N ARG A 100 -5.76 9.60 -15.88
CA ARG A 100 -5.58 11.00 -16.32
C ARG A 100 -5.28 11.11 -17.81
N ILE A 101 -4.47 10.21 -18.36
CA ILE A 101 -4.18 10.18 -19.80
C ILE A 101 -5.45 9.89 -20.60
N THR A 102 -6.30 8.97 -20.15
CA THR A 102 -7.58 8.67 -20.80
C THR A 102 -8.52 9.88 -20.78
N GLN A 103 -8.67 10.54 -19.64
CA GLN A 103 -9.48 11.76 -19.53
C GLN A 103 -8.98 12.88 -20.44
N LEU A 104 -7.65 13.06 -20.54
CA LEU A 104 -7.06 14.04 -21.46
C LEU A 104 -7.31 13.68 -22.93
N LYS A 105 -7.24 12.39 -23.29
CA LYS A 105 -7.57 11.91 -24.65
C LYS A 105 -9.04 12.14 -24.98
N GLU A 106 -9.95 11.85 -24.05
CA GLU A 106 -11.39 12.08 -24.21
C GLU A 106 -11.73 13.57 -24.31
N ALA A 107 -11.11 14.42 -23.48
CA ALA A 107 -11.26 15.87 -23.56
C ALA A 107 -10.78 16.40 -24.92
N ARG A 108 -9.61 15.94 -25.40
CA ARG A 108 -9.05 16.32 -26.70
C ARG A 108 -9.89 15.81 -27.88
N ALA A 109 -10.52 14.64 -27.74
CA ALA A 109 -11.45 14.11 -28.74
C ALA A 109 -12.76 14.92 -28.79
N ARG A 110 -13.26 15.40 -27.64
CA ARG A 110 -14.41 16.30 -27.57
C ARG A 110 -14.12 17.67 -28.19
N GLU A 111 -12.94 18.24 -27.94
CA GLU A 111 -12.50 19.48 -28.59
C GLU A 111 -12.39 19.34 -30.11
N LYS A 112 -11.82 18.22 -30.60
CA LYS A 112 -11.75 17.94 -32.05
C LYS A 112 -13.13 17.68 -32.67
N GLY A 113 -14.06 17.07 -31.93
CA GLY A 113 -15.43 16.82 -32.39
C GLY A 113 -16.33 18.06 -32.41
N GLN A 114 -16.00 19.09 -31.61
CA GLN A 114 -16.74 20.37 -31.59
C GLN A 114 -16.18 21.43 -32.56
N GLY A 115 -14.96 21.24 -33.08
CA GLY A 115 -14.34 22.14 -34.06
C GLY A 115 -14.73 21.91 -35.53
N GLY A 116 -15.54 20.89 -35.82
CA GLY A 116 -16.06 20.61 -37.15
C GLY A 116 -17.48 21.16 -37.31
N SER A 117 -17.64 22.47 -37.43
CA SER A 117 -18.86 23.02 -38.04
C SER A 117 -18.75 22.79 -39.55
N PRO A 118 -19.66 22.02 -40.17
CA PRO A 118 -19.76 21.96 -41.61
C PRO A 118 -20.45 23.24 -42.08
N GLU A 119 -19.67 24.17 -42.63
CA GLU A 119 -20.16 25.18 -43.58
C GLU A 119 -19.64 24.84 -44.97
#